data_AF-A0A358L9I0-F1
#
_entry.id   AF-A0A358L9I0-F1
#
_cell.length_a   1.000
_cell.length_b   1.000
_cell.length_c   1.000
_cell.angle_alpha   90.00
_cell.angle_beta   90.00
_cell.angle_gamma   90.00
#
_symmetry.space_group_name_H-M   'P 1'
#
loop_
_entity.id
_entity.type
_entity.pdbx_description
1 polymer ?
#
loop_
_entity_poly.entity_id
_entity_poly.type
_entity_poly.pdbx_seq_one_letter_code
_entity_poly.pdbx_strand_id
1 'polypeptide(L)'
;MSPHTPIENSRHPFDMTEYRLEASLTLAERTALSSAHSRSRMLRTKPVPDLIRPLMDIAAGSGCGSKITGLVIAGLLREMHADGMPCWCWPQERWLTLCREVREGRPLMAAFAWHLADLHDPLSLPDIRKPALYASAIFGQAFYHQELDRLTDTLTSLGYAPTSQKNHVSGILATLMIMNRDPRLETFTPELLWRAQSGTDKGISRYVGRVSHALAALGIISAPVRMRNYKKWYEKPVEGVDPAWVHWCRRWRETSVLRPRTRESQYSFILRCGLWLKKEHPEVREPADWTMETCASFIAAVGRMNVDELQLGT
;
A
#
# COMPACT_ATOMS: atom_id res chain seq x y z
N MET A 1 -13.34 38.58 -10.59
CA MET A 1 -12.27 37.56 -10.58
C MET A 1 -11.34 37.90 -9.44
N SER A 2 -11.56 37.31 -8.27
CA SER A 2 -10.69 37.53 -7.11
C SER A 2 -9.57 36.49 -7.15
N PRO A 3 -8.30 36.87 -6.98
CA PRO A 3 -7.20 35.92 -6.93
C PRO A 3 -7.32 35.11 -5.63
N HIS A 4 -7.46 33.79 -5.77
CA HIS A 4 -7.29 32.87 -4.65
C HIS A 4 -5.84 32.91 -4.19
N THR A 5 -5.59 33.59 -3.08
CA THR A 5 -4.36 33.46 -2.32
C THR A 5 -4.22 32.00 -1.88
N PRO A 6 -3.13 31.30 -2.21
CA PRO A 6 -2.91 29.96 -1.69
C PRO A 6 -2.65 30.09 -0.20
N ILE A 7 -3.53 29.47 0.59
CA ILE A 7 -3.38 29.38 2.04
C ILE A 7 -2.11 28.56 2.33
N GLU A 8 -1.02 29.24 2.67
CA GLU A 8 0.16 28.65 3.31
C GLU A 8 -0.20 28.26 4.75
N ASN A 9 -0.84 27.10 4.93
CA ASN A 9 -1.03 26.52 6.26
C ASN A 9 -0.02 25.37 6.44
N SER A 10 0.98 25.62 7.28
CA SER A 10 1.96 24.69 7.90
C SER A 10 2.11 23.32 7.20
N ARG A 11 3.03 23.25 6.23
CA ARG A 11 3.17 22.14 5.28
C ARG A 11 3.99 20.93 5.76
N HIS A 12 4.46 20.92 7.00
CA HIS A 12 5.11 19.76 7.62
C HIS A 12 4.45 19.44 8.96
N PRO A 13 4.03 18.17 9.19
CA PRO A 13 3.31 17.80 10.41
C PRO A 13 4.18 17.86 11.68
N PHE A 14 5.49 17.98 11.53
CA PHE A 14 6.46 18.13 12.62
C PHE A 14 7.78 18.72 12.09
N ASP A 15 8.31 19.74 12.75
CA ASP A 15 9.62 20.32 12.45
C ASP A 15 10.48 20.33 13.73
N MET A 16 11.59 19.59 13.72
CA MET A 16 12.51 19.50 14.86
C MET A 16 13.10 20.87 15.27
N THR A 17 13.23 21.80 14.32
CA THR A 17 13.86 23.10 14.56
C THR A 17 13.03 24.01 15.47
N GLU A 18 11.74 23.72 15.64
CA GLU A 18 10.84 24.43 16.56
C GLU A 18 11.07 24.06 18.04
N TYR A 19 11.86 23.02 18.32
CA TYR A 19 12.06 22.48 19.66
C TYR A 19 13.47 22.76 20.19
N ARG A 20 13.54 23.01 21.50
CA ARG A 20 14.81 23.09 22.21
C ARG A 20 15.29 21.68 22.58
N LEU A 21 16.11 21.10 21.71
CA LEU A 21 16.62 19.74 21.85
C LEU A 21 18.03 19.73 22.46
N GLU A 22 18.10 19.83 23.78
CA GLU A 22 19.37 19.75 24.52
C GLU A 22 20.01 18.37 24.38
N ALA A 23 21.34 18.29 24.31
CA ALA A 23 22.05 17.01 24.13
C ALA A 23 22.19 16.19 25.43
N SER A 24 21.84 16.78 26.57
CA SER A 24 22.02 16.17 27.89
C SER A 24 20.84 16.41 28.80
N LEU A 25 20.51 15.43 29.63
CA LEU A 25 19.46 15.56 30.64
C LEU A 25 19.96 16.37 31.82
N THR A 26 19.20 17.40 32.19
CA THR A 26 19.40 18.18 33.42
C THR A 26 19.20 17.30 34.66
N LEU A 27 19.73 17.73 35.81
CA LEU A 27 19.54 17.01 37.07
C LEU A 27 18.05 16.85 37.42
N ALA A 28 17.25 17.90 37.22
CA ALA A 28 15.82 17.88 37.47
C ALA A 28 15.09 16.86 36.59
N GLU A 29 15.44 16.77 35.31
CA GLU A 29 14.89 15.78 34.38
C GLU A 29 15.30 14.36 34.78
N ARG A 30 16.57 14.12 35.10
CA ARG A 30 17.03 12.80 35.58
C ARG A 30 16.24 12.36 36.81
N THR A 31 16.04 13.25 37.78
CA THR A 31 15.21 12.97 38.96
C THR A 31 13.75 12.71 38.57
N ALA A 32 13.18 13.47 37.63
CA ALA A 32 11.81 13.28 37.15
C ALA A 32 11.63 11.96 36.38
N LEU A 33 12.69 11.45 35.74
CA LEU A 33 12.66 10.18 35.01
C LEU A 33 12.95 8.96 35.89
N SER A 34 13.46 9.13 37.11
CA SER A 34 13.95 8.04 37.98
C SER A 34 12.89 7.01 38.38
N SER A 35 11.65 7.43 38.62
CA SER A 35 10.57 6.57 39.08
C SER A 35 9.39 6.52 38.11
N ALA A 36 8.65 5.42 38.11
CA ALA A 36 7.44 5.28 37.28
C ALA A 36 6.38 6.33 37.63
N HIS A 37 6.26 6.69 38.91
CA HIS A 37 5.35 7.72 39.39
C HIS A 37 5.74 9.11 38.86
N SER A 38 7.02 9.48 38.96
CA SER A 38 7.53 10.77 38.47
C SER A 38 7.38 10.90 36.95
N ARG A 39 7.69 9.85 36.17
CA ARG A 39 7.46 9.82 34.71
C ARG A 39 5.98 10.03 34.38
N SER A 40 5.08 9.35 35.07
CA SER A 40 3.63 9.48 34.88
C SER A 40 3.13 10.88 35.23
N ARG A 41 3.70 11.50 36.26
CA ARG A 41 3.40 12.89 36.65
C ARG A 41 3.87 13.88 35.59
N MET A 42 5.06 13.66 35.01
CA MET A 42 5.62 14.52 33.97
C MET A 42 4.70 14.58 32.74
N LEU A 43 4.12 13.45 32.32
CA LEU A 43 3.15 13.39 31.21
C LEU A 43 1.86 14.21 31.46
N ARG A 44 1.54 14.50 32.72
CA ARG A 44 0.35 15.26 33.12
C ARG A 44 0.66 16.71 33.48
N THR A 45 1.94 17.08 33.54
CA THR A 45 2.38 18.39 33.99
C THR A 45 1.97 19.45 32.96
N LYS A 46 1.54 20.62 33.44
CA LYS A 46 1.19 21.80 32.64
C LYS A 46 1.97 23.02 33.16
N PRO A 47 2.64 23.80 32.30
CA PRO A 47 2.85 23.57 30.86
C PRO A 47 3.65 22.28 30.58
N VAL A 48 3.55 21.76 29.36
CA VAL A 48 4.23 20.52 28.96
C VAL A 48 5.75 20.78 29.00
N PRO A 49 6.54 19.98 29.73
CA PRO A 49 8.00 20.15 29.77
C PRO A 49 8.65 20.01 28.40
N ASP A 50 9.68 20.83 28.13
CA ASP A 50 10.39 20.85 26.84
C ASP A 50 10.92 19.47 26.43
N LEU A 51 11.41 18.68 27.40
CA LEU A 51 11.89 17.31 27.17
C LEU A 51 10.86 16.39 26.50
N ILE A 52 9.58 16.53 26.84
CA ILE A 52 8.51 15.64 26.33
C ILE A 52 7.64 16.30 25.28
N ARG A 53 7.77 17.61 25.08
CA ARG A 53 6.99 18.38 24.13
C ARG A 53 7.02 17.79 22.70
N PRO A 54 8.19 17.47 22.09
CA PRO A 54 8.19 16.88 20.75
C PRO A 54 7.48 15.53 20.69
N LEU A 55 7.59 14.71 21.75
CA LEU A 55 6.90 13.41 21.82
C LEU A 55 5.38 13.58 21.94
N MET A 56 4.94 14.58 22.70
CA MET A 56 3.53 14.88 22.88
C MET A 56 2.89 15.43 21.59
N ASP A 57 3.61 16.28 20.86
CA ASP A 57 3.10 16.92 19.64
C ASP A 57 3.01 15.92 18.49
N ILE A 58 4.02 15.05 18.29
CA ILE A 58 3.94 13.92 17.34
C ILE A 58 2.78 13.00 17.74
N ALA A 59 2.65 12.65 19.02
CA ALA A 59 1.61 11.74 19.47
C ALA A 59 0.20 12.33 19.31
N ALA A 60 0.03 13.64 19.52
CA ALA A 60 -1.24 14.34 19.32
C ALA A 60 -1.70 14.27 17.85
N GLY A 61 -0.77 14.39 16.91
CA GLY A 61 -1.04 14.23 15.48
C GLY A 61 -1.25 12.78 15.04
N SER A 62 -0.69 11.80 15.75
CA SER A 62 -0.56 10.41 15.27
C SER A 62 -1.88 9.63 15.11
N GLY A 63 -2.95 10.07 15.78
CA GLY A 63 -4.20 9.31 15.89
C GLY A 63 -4.16 8.11 16.84
N CYS A 64 -3.08 7.94 17.61
CA CYS A 64 -3.00 6.91 18.64
C CYS A 64 -3.86 7.27 19.86
N GLY A 65 -4.55 6.29 20.42
CA GLY A 65 -5.35 6.47 21.64
C GLY A 65 -4.49 6.83 22.85
N SER A 66 -5.02 7.66 23.75
CA SER A 66 -4.30 8.20 24.93
C SER A 66 -3.62 7.14 25.79
N LYS A 67 -4.23 5.96 25.94
CA LYS A 67 -3.65 4.81 26.66
C LYS A 67 -2.36 4.32 26.00
N ILE A 68 -2.37 4.11 24.67
CA ILE A 68 -1.21 3.65 23.91
C ILE A 68 -0.13 4.73 23.94
N THR A 69 -0.50 5.99 23.71
CA THR A 69 0.40 7.13 23.78
C THR A 69 1.13 7.21 25.12
N GLY A 70 0.41 7.13 26.23
CA GLY A 70 0.99 7.14 27.56
C GLY A 70 1.95 5.98 27.81
N LEU A 71 1.61 4.76 27.34
CA LEU A 71 2.47 3.58 27.47
C LEU A 71 3.77 3.71 26.67
N VAL A 72 3.69 4.11 25.40
CA VAL A 72 4.86 4.23 24.52
C VAL A 72 5.80 5.34 25.02
N ILE A 73 5.26 6.51 25.36
CA ILE A 73 6.09 7.62 25.87
C ILE A 73 6.69 7.24 27.23
N ALA A 74 5.94 6.66 28.16
CA ALA A 74 6.50 6.21 29.44
C ALA A 74 7.61 5.16 29.29
N GLY A 75 7.53 4.32 28.24
CA GLY A 75 8.61 3.42 27.83
C GLY A 75 9.85 4.19 27.40
N LEU A 76 9.73 5.14 26.47
CA LEU A 76 10.85 5.99 26.04
C LEU A 76 11.50 6.74 27.18
N LEU A 77 10.70 7.30 28.10
CA LEU A 77 11.20 8.02 29.27
C LEU A 77 12.01 7.12 30.23
N ARG A 78 11.66 5.82 30.29
CA ARG A 78 12.43 4.83 31.05
C ARG A 78 13.77 4.56 30.39
N GLU A 79 13.78 4.42 29.08
CA GLU A 79 14.99 4.23 28.28
C GLU A 79 15.94 5.45 28.38
N MET A 80 15.39 6.67 28.31
CA MET A 80 16.18 7.91 28.50
C MET A 80 16.86 7.97 29.87
N HIS A 81 16.16 7.51 30.91
CA HIS A 81 16.75 7.41 32.25
C HIS A 81 17.87 6.38 32.31
N ALA A 82 17.67 5.20 31.69
CA ALA A 82 18.64 4.11 31.70
C ALA A 82 19.97 4.51 31.03
N ASP A 83 19.90 5.26 29.93
CA ASP A 83 21.08 5.73 29.22
C ASP A 83 21.65 7.04 29.76
N GLY A 84 20.83 7.83 30.44
CA GLY A 84 21.18 9.17 30.87
C GLY A 84 21.24 10.21 29.75
N MET A 85 20.62 9.94 28.58
CA MET A 85 20.56 10.88 27.46
C MET A 85 19.14 10.97 26.84
N PRO A 86 18.78 12.11 26.23
CA PRO A 86 17.52 12.26 25.51
C PRO A 86 17.44 11.37 24.26
N CYS A 87 16.23 11.03 23.83
CA CYS A 87 16.02 10.04 22.75
C CYS A 87 16.46 10.51 21.36
N TRP A 88 16.49 11.82 21.11
CA TRP A 88 17.00 12.41 19.85
C TRP A 88 18.53 12.37 19.75
N CYS A 89 19.23 11.96 20.81
CA CYS A 89 20.68 11.70 20.77
C CYS A 89 21.01 10.22 20.58
N TRP A 90 20.01 9.34 20.50
CA TRP A 90 20.25 7.91 20.33
C TRP A 90 20.65 7.54 18.91
N PRO A 91 21.49 6.50 18.75
CA PRO A 91 21.81 5.94 17.44
C PRO A 91 20.59 5.22 16.83
N GLN A 92 20.57 5.13 15.49
CA GLN A 92 19.45 4.54 14.73
C GLN A 92 19.21 3.06 15.07
N GLU A 93 20.27 2.31 15.39
CA GLU A 93 20.21 0.89 15.77
C GLU A 93 19.36 0.67 17.02
N ARG A 94 19.40 1.64 17.95
CA ARG A 94 18.57 1.58 19.16
C ARG A 94 17.10 1.76 18.80
N TRP A 95 16.78 2.75 17.96
CA TRP A 95 15.42 2.97 17.50
C TRP A 95 14.85 1.77 16.74
N LEU A 96 15.65 1.13 15.89
CA LEU A 96 15.30 -0.12 15.22
C LEU A 96 14.97 -1.24 16.21
N THR A 97 15.75 -1.38 17.27
CA THR A 97 15.52 -2.38 18.33
C THR A 97 14.21 -2.11 19.05
N LEU A 98 13.98 -0.87 19.50
CA LEU A 98 12.73 -0.46 20.15
C LEU A 98 11.51 -0.68 19.26
N CYS A 99 11.60 -0.35 17.96
CA CYS A 99 10.52 -0.59 17.01
C CYS A 99 10.15 -2.08 16.85
N ARG A 100 11.14 -2.98 16.96
CA ARG A 100 10.92 -4.44 16.86
C ARG A 100 10.32 -5.02 18.13
N GLU A 101 10.77 -4.57 19.30
CA GLU A 101 10.33 -5.07 20.60
C GLU A 101 8.90 -4.60 20.95
N VAL A 102 8.57 -3.36 20.59
CA VAL A 102 7.24 -2.79 20.85
C VAL A 102 6.19 -3.54 20.03
N ARG A 103 5.28 -4.22 20.75
CA ARG A 103 4.11 -4.89 20.15
C ARG A 103 2.92 -3.95 20.01
N GLU A 104 2.59 -3.22 21.07
CA GLU A 104 1.49 -2.25 21.09
C GLU A 104 2.02 -0.83 20.85
N GLY A 105 1.41 -0.09 19.93
CA GLY A 105 1.85 1.28 19.63
C GLY A 105 3.09 1.38 18.73
N ARG A 106 3.45 0.30 18.03
CA ARG A 106 4.55 0.29 17.04
C ARG A 106 4.45 1.44 16.00
N PRO A 107 3.28 1.83 15.47
CA PRO A 107 3.18 2.99 14.58
C PRO A 107 3.66 4.30 15.22
N LEU A 108 3.35 4.52 16.50
CA LEU A 108 3.81 5.71 17.22
C LEU A 108 5.31 5.66 17.49
N MET A 109 5.84 4.48 17.87
CA MET A 109 7.29 4.31 18.02
C MET A 109 8.03 4.58 16.70
N ALA A 110 7.51 4.09 15.58
CA ALA A 110 8.07 4.35 14.25
C ALA A 110 7.99 5.84 13.87
N ALA A 111 6.92 6.55 14.27
CA ALA A 111 6.82 7.99 14.07
C ALA A 111 7.88 8.76 14.86
N PHE A 112 8.15 8.37 16.11
CA PHE A 112 9.25 8.95 16.88
C PHE A 112 10.60 8.68 16.23
N ALA A 113 10.86 7.45 15.78
CA ALA A 113 12.11 7.12 15.09
C ALA A 113 12.26 7.89 13.77
N TRP A 114 11.17 8.07 13.02
CA TRP A 114 11.16 8.84 11.78
C TRP A 114 11.59 10.29 12.03
N HIS A 115 10.98 10.93 13.03
CA HIS A 115 11.16 12.36 13.27
C HIS A 115 12.37 12.69 14.12
N LEU A 116 12.78 11.84 15.06
CA LEU A 116 13.84 12.15 16.04
C LEU A 116 15.17 11.46 15.73
N ALA A 117 15.20 10.49 14.82
CA ALA A 117 16.39 9.70 14.51
C ALA A 117 16.65 9.55 13.00
N ASP A 118 15.90 10.24 12.15
CA ASP A 118 16.02 10.17 10.69
C ASP A 118 15.83 8.74 10.13
N LEU A 119 15.08 7.89 10.84
CA LEU A 119 14.86 6.50 10.46
C LEU A 119 13.66 6.36 9.52
N HIS A 120 13.93 6.39 8.22
CA HIS A 120 12.89 6.42 7.18
C HIS A 120 12.50 5.07 6.56
N ASP A 121 12.82 3.96 7.22
CA ASP A 121 12.45 2.62 6.74
C ASP A 121 11.51 1.87 7.69
N PRO A 122 10.35 2.44 8.03
CA PRO A 122 9.39 1.77 8.89
C PRO A 122 8.76 0.57 8.17
N LEU A 123 8.85 0.46 6.83
CA LEU A 123 8.28 -0.65 6.03
C LEU A 123 9.09 -1.95 6.11
N SER A 124 10.36 -1.88 6.50
CA SER A 124 11.20 -3.06 6.75
C SER A 124 10.97 -3.70 8.13
N LEU A 125 10.10 -3.12 8.96
CA LEU A 125 9.72 -3.73 10.23
C LEU A 125 8.90 -5.01 10.01
N PRO A 126 9.06 -6.04 10.85
CA PRO A 126 8.30 -7.27 10.70
C PRO A 126 6.80 -7.03 10.91
N ASP A 127 5.97 -7.78 10.19
CA ASP A 127 4.51 -7.85 10.34
C ASP A 127 3.75 -6.51 10.21
N ILE A 128 4.08 -5.68 9.22
CA ILE A 128 3.31 -4.47 8.93
C ILE A 128 2.01 -4.85 8.24
N ARG A 129 1.00 -5.18 9.05
CA ARG A 129 -0.34 -5.54 8.57
C ARG A 129 -1.17 -4.33 8.16
N LYS A 130 -0.84 -3.14 8.68
CA LYS A 130 -1.63 -1.91 8.51
C LYS A 130 -0.74 -0.69 8.24
N PRO A 131 -0.20 -0.53 7.01
CA PRO A 131 0.63 0.62 6.63
C PRO A 131 -0.03 1.98 6.93
N ALA A 132 -1.36 2.07 6.81
CA ALA A 132 -2.15 3.26 7.10
C ALA A 132 -1.94 3.83 8.51
N LEU A 133 -1.76 2.96 9.52
CA LEU A 133 -1.51 3.41 10.89
C LEU A 133 -0.12 4.06 11.02
N TYR A 134 0.88 3.56 10.29
CA TYR A 134 2.23 4.13 10.28
C TYR A 134 2.25 5.48 9.56
N ALA A 135 1.63 5.56 8.37
CA ALA A 135 1.52 6.83 7.66
C ALA A 135 0.74 7.87 8.47
N SER A 136 -0.36 7.47 9.12
CA SER A 136 -1.10 8.36 10.03
C SER A 136 -0.26 8.81 11.22
N ALA A 137 0.55 7.92 11.80
CA ALA A 137 1.40 8.25 12.92
C ALA A 137 2.54 9.20 12.54
N ILE A 138 3.17 8.96 11.38
CA ILE A 138 4.32 9.73 10.88
C ILE A 138 3.86 11.10 10.35
N PHE A 139 2.85 11.13 9.48
CA PHE A 139 2.45 12.33 8.76
C PHE A 139 1.26 13.07 9.40
N GLY A 140 0.72 12.54 10.48
CA GLY A 140 -0.48 13.05 11.13
C GLY A 140 -1.76 12.44 10.55
N GLN A 141 -2.68 12.08 11.44
CA GLN A 141 -3.94 11.44 11.09
C GLN A 141 -4.81 12.33 10.21
N ALA A 142 -4.94 13.62 10.55
CA ALA A 142 -5.77 14.54 9.79
C ALA A 142 -5.28 14.69 8.35
N PHE A 143 -3.97 14.88 8.17
CA PHE A 143 -3.36 15.02 6.85
C PHE A 143 -3.50 13.74 6.02
N TYR A 144 -3.21 12.59 6.63
CA TYR A 144 -3.38 11.30 5.96
C TYR A 144 -4.82 11.07 5.47
N HIS A 145 -5.82 11.36 6.31
CA HIS A 145 -7.22 11.18 5.94
C HIS A 145 -7.68 12.19 4.89
N GLN A 146 -7.18 13.44 4.94
CA GLN A 146 -7.45 14.44 3.92
C GLN A 146 -7.00 13.96 2.53
N GLU A 147 -5.76 13.48 2.39
CA GLU A 147 -5.24 12.98 1.12
C GLU A 147 -5.94 11.68 0.68
N LEU A 148 -6.28 10.81 1.64
CA LEU A 148 -7.08 9.61 1.36
C LEU A 148 -8.46 9.98 0.80
N ASP A 149 -9.14 10.94 1.40
CA ASP A 149 -10.45 11.40 0.98
C ASP A 149 -10.38 12.04 -0.42
N ARG A 150 -9.43 12.97 -0.65
CA ARG A 150 -9.16 13.56 -1.98
C ARG A 150 -8.98 12.48 -3.06
N LEU A 151 -8.19 11.45 -2.76
CA LEU A 151 -7.94 10.34 -3.67
C LEU A 151 -9.22 9.52 -3.92
N THR A 152 -9.98 9.18 -2.88
CA THR A 152 -11.19 8.35 -3.03
C THR A 152 -12.35 9.08 -3.68
N ASP A 153 -12.49 10.38 -3.45
CA ASP A 153 -13.51 11.22 -4.08
C ASP A 153 -13.23 11.33 -5.58
N THR A 154 -11.97 11.50 -5.95
CA THR A 154 -11.53 11.47 -7.36
C THR A 154 -11.81 10.11 -8.00
N LEU A 155 -11.52 9.00 -7.31
CA LEU A 155 -11.86 7.67 -7.86
C LEU A 155 -13.37 7.50 -8.03
N THR A 156 -14.16 8.01 -7.10
CA THR A 156 -15.61 7.95 -7.16
C THR A 156 -16.16 8.75 -8.35
N SER A 157 -15.63 9.95 -8.62
CA SER A 157 -16.02 10.74 -9.80
C SER A 157 -15.66 10.07 -11.13
N LEU A 158 -14.63 9.20 -11.14
CA LEU A 158 -14.25 8.38 -12.28
C LEU A 158 -15.09 7.08 -12.43
N GLY A 159 -16.12 6.89 -11.59
CA GLY A 159 -17.05 5.77 -11.66
C GLY A 159 -16.64 4.52 -10.88
N TYR A 160 -15.63 4.61 -9.99
CA TYR A 160 -15.34 3.51 -9.07
C TYR A 160 -16.40 3.43 -7.97
N ALA A 161 -16.90 2.23 -7.68
CA ALA A 161 -17.90 2.02 -6.64
C ALA A 161 -17.38 2.50 -5.27
N PRO A 162 -18.08 3.37 -4.53
CA PRO A 162 -17.58 3.98 -3.28
C PRO A 162 -17.34 2.94 -2.17
N THR A 163 -18.24 1.95 -2.09
CA THR A 163 -18.20 0.89 -1.09
C THR A 163 -16.87 0.15 -1.20
N SER A 164 -16.14 0.04 -0.09
CA SER A 164 -14.81 -0.59 0.06
C SER A 164 -13.59 0.13 -0.55
N GLN A 165 -13.72 1.28 -1.23
CA GLN A 165 -12.55 1.96 -1.83
C GLN A 165 -11.54 2.41 -0.81
N LYS A 166 -11.98 3.08 0.26
CA LYS A 166 -11.10 3.53 1.35
C LYS A 166 -10.25 2.38 1.87
N ASN A 167 -10.84 1.21 2.13
CA ASN A 167 -10.11 0.02 2.58
C ASN A 167 -9.11 -0.50 1.55
N HIS A 168 -9.45 -0.42 0.26
CA HIS A 168 -8.58 -0.89 -0.83
C HIS A 168 -7.39 0.02 -1.10
N VAL A 169 -7.58 1.34 -1.09
CA VAL A 169 -6.52 2.30 -1.44
C VAL A 169 -5.75 2.83 -0.24
N SER A 170 -6.31 2.75 0.97
CA SER A 170 -5.67 3.23 2.21
C SER A 170 -4.29 2.62 2.43
N GLY A 171 -4.18 1.29 2.30
CA GLY A 171 -2.91 0.58 2.48
C GLY A 171 -1.85 1.01 1.47
N ILE A 172 -2.19 1.04 0.17
CA ILE A 172 -1.22 1.42 -0.86
C ILE A 172 -0.86 2.91 -0.81
N LEU A 173 -1.81 3.79 -0.51
CA LEU A 173 -1.54 5.22 -0.34
C LEU A 173 -0.53 5.44 0.78
N ALA A 174 -0.74 4.78 1.93
CA ALA A 174 0.19 4.86 3.06
C ALA A 174 1.60 4.36 2.70
N THR A 175 1.69 3.22 1.99
CA THR A 175 2.97 2.70 1.49
C THR A 175 3.65 3.71 0.57
N LEU A 176 2.92 4.33 -0.36
CA LEU A 176 3.46 5.34 -1.28
C LEU A 176 3.97 6.58 -0.53
N MET A 177 3.19 7.13 0.41
CA MET A 177 3.60 8.28 1.23
C MET A 177 4.91 8.00 1.98
N ILE A 178 5.03 6.82 2.59
CA ILE A 178 6.23 6.42 3.32
C ILE A 178 7.42 6.24 2.37
N MET A 179 7.24 5.54 1.25
CA MET A 179 8.31 5.36 0.24
C MET A 179 8.77 6.68 -0.37
N ASN A 180 7.87 7.64 -0.49
CA ASN A 180 8.12 8.97 -1.01
C ASN A 180 8.74 9.92 0.03
N ARG A 181 8.59 9.59 1.32
CA ARG A 181 8.96 10.44 2.47
C ARG A 181 8.23 11.79 2.50
N ASP A 182 7.15 11.91 1.73
CA ASP A 182 6.30 13.09 1.66
C ASP A 182 4.86 12.62 1.43
N PRO A 183 3.91 13.04 2.28
CA PRO A 183 2.54 12.59 2.21
C PRO A 183 1.72 13.25 1.10
N ARG A 184 2.22 14.34 0.49
CA ARG A 184 1.49 15.12 -0.52
C ARG A 184 1.37 14.35 -1.82
N LEU A 185 0.14 14.18 -2.32
CA LEU A 185 -0.10 13.52 -3.60
C LEU A 185 0.65 14.20 -4.75
N GLU A 186 0.81 15.53 -4.69
CA GLU A 186 1.49 16.34 -5.70
C GLU A 186 2.97 15.99 -5.88
N THR A 187 3.57 15.32 -4.89
CA THR A 187 4.98 14.91 -4.94
C THR A 187 5.15 13.50 -5.50
N PHE A 188 4.06 12.78 -5.81
CA PHE A 188 4.14 11.42 -6.29
C PHE A 188 4.54 11.38 -7.76
N THR A 189 5.58 10.62 -8.07
CA THR A 189 6.09 10.48 -9.45
C THR A 189 5.73 9.12 -10.06
N PRO A 190 5.72 9.01 -11.41
CA PRO A 190 5.57 7.71 -12.08
C PRO A 190 6.58 6.65 -11.59
N GLU A 191 7.82 7.06 -11.30
CA GLU A 191 8.90 6.18 -10.83
C GLU A 191 8.59 5.61 -9.44
N LEU A 192 8.07 6.45 -8.53
CA LEU A 192 7.60 6.02 -7.22
C LEU A 192 6.53 4.93 -7.36
N LEU A 193 5.55 5.14 -8.24
CA LEU A 193 4.46 4.20 -8.47
C LEU A 193 5.01 2.87 -9.00
N TRP A 194 5.93 2.89 -9.98
CA TRP A 194 6.58 1.67 -10.49
C TRP A 194 7.36 0.92 -9.41
N ARG A 195 8.12 1.65 -8.58
CA ARG A 195 8.87 1.05 -7.47
C ARG A 195 7.93 0.37 -6.47
N ALA A 196 6.83 1.01 -6.10
CA ALA A 196 5.82 0.42 -5.22
C ALA A 196 5.15 -0.80 -5.86
N GLN A 197 4.90 -0.77 -7.17
CA GLN A 197 4.30 -1.90 -7.88
C GLN A 197 5.21 -3.14 -7.90
N SER A 198 6.51 -2.94 -8.12
CA SER A 198 7.50 -4.02 -8.22
C SER A 198 7.96 -4.56 -6.87
N GLY A 199 7.99 -3.71 -5.83
CA GLY A 199 8.53 -4.06 -4.51
C GLY A 199 7.50 -4.56 -3.49
N THR A 200 6.19 -4.47 -3.76
CA THR A 200 5.14 -4.82 -2.79
C THR A 200 4.46 -6.14 -3.14
N ASP A 201 3.92 -6.83 -2.14
CA ASP A 201 3.07 -8.02 -2.32
C ASP A 201 1.97 -7.79 -3.38
N LYS A 202 1.65 -8.86 -4.13
CA LYS A 202 0.69 -8.88 -5.25
C LYS A 202 -0.68 -8.33 -4.84
N GLY A 203 -1.08 -8.51 -3.58
CA GLY A 203 -2.35 -8.03 -3.02
C GLY A 203 -2.48 -6.51 -2.93
N ILE A 204 -1.37 -5.79 -2.72
CA ILE A 204 -1.30 -4.32 -2.61
C ILE A 204 -0.91 -3.70 -3.96
N SER A 205 0.00 -4.34 -4.69
CA SER A 205 0.49 -3.93 -6.02
C SER A 205 -0.66 -3.71 -7.03
N ARG A 206 -1.75 -4.49 -6.94
CA ARG A 206 -2.93 -4.34 -7.82
C ARG A 206 -3.67 -3.00 -7.69
N TYR A 207 -3.49 -2.27 -6.58
CA TYR A 207 -4.18 -1.01 -6.34
C TYR A 207 -3.37 0.22 -6.77
N VAL A 208 -2.08 0.07 -7.07
CA VAL A 208 -1.23 1.17 -7.56
C VAL A 208 -1.81 1.77 -8.85
N GLY A 209 -2.38 0.94 -9.73
CA GLY A 209 -3.06 1.41 -10.93
C GLY A 209 -4.28 2.31 -10.65
N ARG A 210 -4.99 2.11 -9.52
CA ARG A 210 -6.09 3.02 -9.13
C ARG A 210 -5.53 4.35 -8.66
N VAL A 211 -4.51 4.33 -7.81
CA VAL A 211 -3.82 5.55 -7.35
C VAL A 211 -3.33 6.35 -8.55
N SER A 212 -2.66 5.68 -9.51
CA SER A 212 -2.17 6.33 -10.73
C SER A 212 -3.29 6.97 -11.56
N HIS A 213 -4.43 6.29 -11.71
CA HIS A 213 -5.57 6.84 -12.45
C HIS A 213 -6.15 8.09 -11.77
N ALA A 214 -6.24 8.08 -10.44
CA ALA A 214 -6.69 9.24 -9.68
C ALA A 214 -5.70 10.41 -9.76
N LEU A 215 -4.40 10.16 -9.63
CA LEU A 215 -3.35 11.19 -9.78
C LEU A 215 -3.42 11.88 -11.15
N ALA A 216 -3.67 11.11 -12.22
CA ALA A 216 -3.82 11.68 -13.55
C ALA A 216 -5.10 12.53 -13.69
N ALA A 217 -6.22 12.08 -13.10
CA ALA A 217 -7.46 12.85 -13.08
C ALA A 217 -7.34 14.14 -12.24
N LEU A 218 -6.51 14.12 -11.19
CA LEU A 218 -6.13 15.31 -10.42
C LEU A 218 -5.16 16.25 -11.17
N GLY A 219 -4.65 15.84 -12.34
CA GLY A 219 -3.67 16.61 -13.10
C GLY A 219 -2.26 16.61 -12.49
N ILE A 220 -1.98 15.73 -11.53
CA ILE A 220 -0.66 15.62 -10.88
C ILE A 220 0.35 14.93 -11.79
N ILE A 221 -0.09 13.90 -12.51
CA ILE A 221 0.71 13.25 -13.56
C ILE A 221 0.02 13.41 -14.91
N SER A 222 0.80 13.46 -15.99
CA SER A 222 0.28 13.72 -17.34
C SER A 222 -0.68 12.66 -17.86
N ALA A 223 -0.48 11.40 -17.46
CA ALA A 223 -1.34 10.29 -17.82
C ALA A 223 -1.25 9.16 -16.78
N PRO A 224 -2.29 8.32 -16.63
CA PRO A 224 -2.21 7.13 -15.79
C PRO A 224 -1.09 6.20 -16.25
N VAL A 225 -0.26 5.76 -15.31
CA VAL A 225 0.76 4.74 -15.53
C VAL A 225 0.06 3.43 -15.87
N ARG A 226 0.34 2.89 -17.06
CA ARG A 226 -0.20 1.61 -17.52
C ARG A 226 0.54 0.46 -16.84
N MET A 227 0.12 0.17 -15.62
CA MET A 227 0.72 -0.81 -14.72
C MET A 227 0.33 -2.26 -14.99
N ARG A 228 -0.72 -2.46 -15.77
CA ARG A 228 -1.00 -3.79 -16.32
C ARG A 228 -0.08 -3.98 -17.51
N ASN A 229 0.79 -4.98 -17.41
CA ASN A 229 1.35 -5.69 -18.55
C ASN A 229 0.19 -6.29 -19.36
N TYR A 230 -0.57 -5.46 -20.06
CA TYR A 230 -1.28 -5.90 -21.23
C TYR A 230 -0.16 -6.18 -22.21
N LYS A 231 0.41 -7.39 -22.16
CA LYS A 231 1.26 -7.86 -23.24
C LYS A 231 0.42 -7.64 -24.49
N LYS A 232 0.96 -6.83 -25.40
CA LYS A 232 0.50 -6.77 -26.79
C LYS A 232 0.21 -8.22 -27.19
N TRP A 233 -0.96 -8.44 -27.78
CA TRP A 233 -1.38 -9.78 -28.17
C TRP A 233 -0.24 -10.52 -28.87
N TYR A 234 -0.01 -11.76 -28.46
CA TYR A 234 0.93 -12.68 -29.09
C TYR A 234 0.18 -13.98 -29.36
N GLU A 235 0.55 -14.65 -30.45
CA GLU A 235 0.01 -15.95 -30.79
C GLU A 235 0.31 -16.95 -29.66
N LYS A 236 -0.70 -17.70 -29.22
CA LYS A 236 -0.51 -18.68 -28.15
C LYS A 236 0.12 -19.96 -28.72
N PRO A 237 0.91 -20.71 -27.93
CA PRO A 237 1.35 -22.05 -28.31
C PRO A 237 0.13 -22.94 -28.60
N VAL A 238 0.19 -23.69 -29.70
CA VAL A 238 -0.92 -24.51 -30.23
C VAL A 238 -0.56 -26.00 -30.32
N GLU A 239 0.57 -26.38 -29.74
CA GLU A 239 1.04 -27.76 -29.64
C GLU A 239 -0.03 -28.59 -28.92
N GLY A 240 -0.44 -29.69 -29.54
CA GLY A 240 -1.48 -30.57 -28.99
C GLY A 240 -2.93 -30.15 -29.32
N VAL A 241 -3.15 -29.10 -30.12
CA VAL A 241 -4.48 -28.72 -30.63
C VAL A 241 -4.62 -29.13 -32.10
N ASP A 242 -5.80 -29.57 -32.53
CA ASP A 242 -6.03 -29.88 -33.95
C ASP A 242 -5.87 -28.61 -34.83
N PRO A 243 -5.11 -28.65 -35.94
CA PRO A 243 -4.91 -27.48 -36.79
C PRO A 243 -6.21 -26.86 -37.34
N ALA A 244 -7.24 -27.68 -37.58
CA ALA A 244 -8.55 -27.18 -38.01
C ALA A 244 -9.21 -26.34 -36.89
N TRP A 245 -9.14 -26.81 -35.66
CA TRP A 245 -9.64 -26.09 -34.49
C TRP A 245 -8.88 -24.78 -34.25
N VAL A 246 -7.55 -24.79 -34.40
CA VAL A 246 -6.70 -23.59 -34.31
C VAL A 246 -7.14 -22.55 -35.34
N HIS A 247 -7.37 -22.97 -36.60
CA HIS A 247 -7.84 -22.08 -37.65
C HIS A 247 -9.18 -21.42 -37.27
N TRP A 248 -10.14 -22.19 -36.75
CA TRP A 248 -11.42 -21.67 -36.29
C TRP A 248 -11.28 -20.71 -35.09
N CYS A 249 -10.39 -21.01 -34.13
CA CYS A 249 -10.09 -20.11 -33.01
C CYS A 249 -9.53 -18.75 -33.47
N ARG A 250 -8.60 -18.77 -34.44
CA ARG A 250 -8.03 -17.55 -35.04
C ARG A 250 -9.09 -16.75 -35.77
N ARG A 251 -9.87 -17.41 -36.64
CA ARG A 251 -10.96 -16.75 -37.37
C ARG A 251 -11.99 -16.13 -36.43
N TRP A 252 -12.38 -16.83 -35.36
CA TRP A 252 -13.27 -16.28 -34.33
C TRP A 252 -12.67 -15.02 -33.71
N ARG A 253 -11.39 -15.03 -33.35
CA ARG A 253 -10.71 -13.86 -32.78
C ARG A 253 -10.67 -12.68 -33.75
N GLU A 254 -10.34 -12.92 -35.01
CA GLU A 254 -10.23 -11.87 -36.04
C GLU A 254 -11.58 -11.22 -36.36
N THR A 255 -12.66 -12.00 -36.30
CA THR A 255 -14.01 -11.54 -36.65
C THR A 255 -14.85 -11.10 -35.44
N SER A 256 -14.39 -11.37 -34.21
CA SER A 256 -15.11 -11.01 -32.98
C SER A 256 -15.06 -9.51 -32.68
N VAL A 257 -16.25 -8.92 -32.50
CA VAL A 257 -16.49 -7.53 -32.11
C VAL A 257 -16.36 -7.29 -30.59
N LEU A 258 -15.98 -8.31 -29.82
CA LEU A 258 -15.81 -8.17 -28.38
C LEU A 258 -14.65 -7.21 -28.04
N ARG A 259 -14.76 -6.55 -26.87
CA ARG A 259 -13.67 -5.72 -26.33
C ARG A 259 -12.36 -6.51 -26.28
N PRO A 260 -11.19 -5.89 -26.55
CA PRO A 260 -9.92 -6.61 -26.69
C PRO A 260 -9.64 -7.60 -25.57
N ARG A 261 -9.87 -7.20 -24.31
CA ARG A 261 -9.65 -8.07 -23.15
C ARG A 261 -10.52 -9.32 -23.15
N THR A 262 -11.82 -9.15 -23.39
CA THR A 262 -12.78 -10.27 -23.42
C THR A 262 -12.44 -11.21 -24.56
N ARG A 263 -12.06 -10.66 -25.71
CA ARG A 263 -11.63 -11.40 -26.88
C ARG A 263 -10.41 -12.27 -26.60
N GLU A 264 -9.39 -11.74 -25.91
CA GLU A 264 -8.20 -12.54 -25.56
C GLU A 264 -8.48 -13.62 -24.51
N SER A 265 -9.29 -13.31 -23.49
CA SER A 265 -9.67 -14.29 -22.47
C SER A 265 -10.46 -15.45 -23.07
N GLN A 266 -11.41 -15.17 -23.96
CA GLN A 266 -12.19 -16.20 -24.64
C GLN A 266 -11.36 -16.96 -25.68
N TYR A 267 -10.51 -16.29 -26.47
CA TYR A 267 -9.59 -16.97 -27.39
C TYR A 267 -8.72 -18.00 -26.65
N SER A 268 -8.16 -17.63 -25.49
CA SER A 268 -7.36 -18.54 -24.66
C SER A 268 -8.19 -19.73 -24.14
N PHE A 269 -9.45 -19.49 -23.78
CA PHE A 269 -10.36 -20.53 -23.32
C PHE A 269 -10.74 -21.51 -24.43
N ILE A 270 -11.11 -21.02 -25.61
CA ILE A 270 -11.53 -21.83 -26.76
C ILE A 270 -10.34 -22.68 -27.28
N LEU A 271 -9.11 -22.15 -27.22
CA LEU A 271 -7.90 -22.93 -27.53
C LEU A 271 -7.68 -24.09 -26.54
N ARG A 272 -7.89 -23.87 -25.24
CA ARG A 272 -7.81 -24.94 -24.22
C ARG A 272 -8.90 -25.98 -24.38
N CYS A 273 -10.09 -25.59 -24.85
CA CYS A 273 -11.12 -26.54 -25.25
C CYS A 273 -10.59 -27.46 -26.36
N GLY A 274 -9.81 -26.90 -27.29
CA GLY A 274 -9.15 -27.67 -28.36
C GLY A 274 -8.12 -28.69 -27.86
N LEU A 275 -7.39 -28.41 -26.78
CA LEU A 275 -6.49 -29.38 -26.14
C LEU A 275 -7.28 -30.57 -25.59
N TRP A 276 -8.38 -30.27 -24.89
CA TRP A 276 -9.26 -31.30 -24.34
C TRP A 276 -9.90 -32.14 -25.44
N LEU A 277 -10.43 -31.49 -26.49
CA LEU A 277 -10.98 -32.18 -27.66
C LEU A 277 -9.95 -33.11 -28.28
N LYS A 278 -8.73 -32.64 -28.53
CA LYS A 278 -7.71 -33.47 -29.16
C LYS A 278 -7.39 -34.74 -28.37
N LYS A 279 -7.54 -34.69 -27.04
CA LYS A 279 -7.25 -35.80 -26.13
C LYS A 279 -8.43 -36.75 -25.97
N GLU A 280 -9.63 -36.23 -25.69
CA GLU A 280 -10.79 -37.02 -25.28
C GLU A 280 -11.81 -37.26 -26.42
N HIS A 281 -11.80 -36.40 -27.44
CA HIS A 281 -12.72 -36.41 -28.59
C HIS A 281 -12.00 -36.05 -29.90
N PRO A 282 -10.98 -36.82 -30.33
CA PRO A 282 -10.15 -36.49 -31.50
C PRO A 282 -10.92 -36.43 -32.82
N GLU A 283 -12.13 -36.99 -32.87
CA GLU A 283 -13.08 -36.90 -33.97
C GLU A 283 -13.66 -35.49 -34.17
N VAL A 284 -13.69 -34.67 -33.11
CA VAL A 284 -14.21 -33.29 -33.16
C VAL A 284 -13.07 -32.34 -33.53
N ARG A 285 -13.06 -31.90 -34.79
CA ARG A 285 -11.94 -31.11 -35.35
C ARG A 285 -12.34 -29.67 -35.63
N GLU A 286 -13.63 -29.42 -35.83
CA GLU A 286 -14.19 -28.08 -36.01
C GLU A 286 -15.49 -27.88 -35.23
N PRO A 287 -15.97 -26.63 -35.06
CA PRO A 287 -17.17 -26.36 -34.26
C PRO A 287 -18.44 -27.06 -34.75
N ALA A 288 -18.51 -27.42 -36.04
CA ALA A 288 -19.65 -28.14 -36.60
C ALA A 288 -19.73 -29.59 -36.10
N ASP A 289 -18.60 -30.20 -35.75
CA ASP A 289 -18.53 -31.56 -35.17
C ASP A 289 -18.97 -31.57 -33.70
N TRP A 290 -19.11 -30.39 -33.08
CA TRP A 290 -19.42 -30.27 -31.66
C TRP A 290 -20.89 -30.57 -31.38
N THR A 291 -21.16 -31.72 -30.77
CA THR A 291 -22.51 -32.15 -30.42
C THR A 291 -22.92 -31.74 -29.00
N MET A 292 -24.22 -31.89 -28.69
CA MET A 292 -24.72 -31.73 -27.31
C MET A 292 -24.08 -32.72 -26.34
N GLU A 293 -23.76 -33.93 -26.80
CA GLU A 293 -23.10 -34.96 -26.00
C GLU A 293 -21.66 -34.56 -25.67
N THR A 294 -20.89 -34.11 -26.67
CA THR A 294 -19.54 -33.56 -26.47
C THR A 294 -19.56 -32.35 -25.53
N CYS A 295 -20.59 -31.50 -25.62
CA CYS A 295 -20.77 -30.36 -24.73
C CYS A 295 -20.96 -30.79 -23.27
N ALA A 296 -21.84 -31.77 -23.02
CA ALA A 296 -22.07 -32.30 -21.69
C ALA A 296 -20.81 -32.97 -21.12
N SER A 297 -20.08 -33.73 -21.95
CA SER A 297 -18.79 -34.32 -21.61
C SER A 297 -17.77 -33.25 -21.21
N PHE A 298 -17.68 -32.15 -21.97
CA PHE A 298 -16.78 -31.05 -21.68
C PHE A 298 -17.10 -30.36 -20.35
N ILE A 299 -18.37 -30.03 -20.10
CA ILE A 299 -18.81 -29.41 -18.84
C ILE A 299 -18.48 -30.31 -17.65
N ALA A 300 -18.72 -31.62 -17.78
CA ALA A 300 -18.40 -32.59 -16.76
C ALA A 300 -16.89 -32.72 -16.51
N ALA A 301 -16.07 -32.64 -17.57
CA ALA A 301 -14.63 -32.61 -17.47
C ALA A 301 -14.15 -31.35 -16.75
N VAL A 302 -14.60 -30.16 -17.17
CA VAL A 302 -14.25 -28.87 -16.54
C VAL A 302 -14.65 -28.84 -15.07
N GLY A 303 -15.79 -29.44 -14.70
CA GLY A 303 -16.24 -29.54 -13.31
C GLY A 303 -15.37 -30.44 -12.42
N ARG A 304 -14.50 -31.27 -13.01
CA ARG A 304 -13.61 -32.21 -12.29
C ARG A 304 -12.12 -31.90 -12.45
N MET A 305 -11.74 -30.92 -13.28
CA MET A 305 -10.35 -30.61 -13.60
C MET A 305 -9.61 -29.93 -12.44
N ASN A 306 -8.35 -30.31 -12.25
CA ASN A 306 -7.42 -29.57 -11.39
C ASN A 306 -6.82 -28.37 -12.14
N VAL A 307 -6.36 -27.38 -11.38
CA VAL A 307 -5.58 -26.26 -11.93
C VAL A 307 -4.34 -26.86 -12.60
N ASP A 308 -4.15 -26.54 -13.88
CA ASP A 308 -3.02 -26.90 -14.77
C ASP A 308 -3.21 -28.08 -15.75
N GLU A 309 -4.33 -28.80 -15.71
CA GLU A 309 -4.59 -29.94 -16.63
C GLU A 309 -4.85 -29.53 -18.10
N LEU A 310 -5.19 -28.26 -18.36
CA LEU A 310 -5.35 -27.67 -19.70
C LEU A 310 -4.46 -26.43 -19.88
N GLN A 311 -3.18 -26.54 -19.53
CA GLN A 311 -2.21 -25.50 -19.89
C GLN A 311 -1.87 -25.56 -21.38
N LEU A 312 -2.00 -24.41 -22.04
CA LEU A 312 -1.31 -24.19 -23.30
C LEU A 312 0.19 -24.16 -22.99
N GLY A 313 1.03 -24.70 -23.88
CA GLY A 313 2.48 -24.66 -23.72
C GLY A 313 3.00 -23.26 -23.39
N THR A 314 4.15 -23.18 -22.71
CA THR A 314 4.80 -21.91 -22.36
C THR A 314 5.48 -21.27 -23.55
#